data_AF-A0A1S2ILZ6-F1
#
_entry.id   AF-A0A1S2ILZ6-F1
#
_cell.length_a   1.000
_cell.length_b   1.000
_cell.length_c   1.000
_cell.angle_alpha   90.00
_cell.angle_beta   90.00
_cell.angle_gamma   90.00
#
_symmetry.space_group_name_H-M   'P 1'
#
loop_
_entity.id
_entity.type
_entity.pdbx_description
1 polymer ?
#
loop_
_entity_poly.entity_id
_entity_poly.type
_entity_poly.pdbx_seq_one_letter_code
_entity_poly.pdbx_strand_id
1 'polypeptide(L)'
;MRDQESESEAAFWRGQAAAVAAVKDVDAAVESLRAAGADVRAYEPYVTTWYAAVFSEDYPWSQPANAPAVSQNSLLALRGLATTLQFARPSVPGAVAARANLRGLVSEAREALHANSDELDAAELQYVFTLLTSVDTLLAETAVLGESNLREHIDRLNGALVSVAAKLRADGHEEAGNKLWGVALNIVGVYRGLLNDAGQWAAIASVMLQQLTDGSGS
;
A
#
# COMPACT_ATOMS: atom_id res chain seq x y z
N MET A 1 -22.60 -19.31 18.13
CA MET A 1 -23.49 -18.46 17.30
C MET A 1 -23.07 -17.00 17.36
N ARG A 2 -22.82 -16.41 18.54
CA ARG A 2 -22.25 -15.05 18.67
C ARG A 2 -20.88 -14.84 18.01
N ASP A 3 -20.01 -15.86 17.99
CA ASP A 3 -18.67 -15.69 17.41
C ASP A 3 -18.70 -15.53 15.88
N GLN A 4 -19.63 -16.20 15.18
CA GLN A 4 -19.76 -16.11 13.72
C GLN A 4 -20.30 -14.74 13.25
N GLU A 5 -21.14 -14.09 14.06
CA GLU A 5 -21.62 -12.73 13.78
C GLU A 5 -20.48 -11.70 13.85
N SER A 6 -19.59 -11.84 14.85
CA SER A 6 -18.45 -10.93 15.01
C SER A 6 -17.41 -11.01 13.88
N GLU A 7 -17.15 -12.22 13.36
CA GLU A 7 -16.22 -12.41 12.24
C GLU A 7 -16.78 -11.84 10.93
N SER A 8 -18.09 -12.02 10.70
CA SER A 8 -18.79 -11.47 9.54
C SER A 8 -18.79 -9.95 9.56
N GLU A 9 -19.04 -9.33 10.72
CA GLU A 9 -18.99 -7.89 10.90
C GLU A 9 -17.58 -7.32 10.68
N ALA A 10 -16.55 -7.97 11.24
CA ALA A 10 -15.17 -7.55 11.03
C ALA A 10 -14.74 -7.64 9.55
N ALA A 11 -15.16 -8.69 8.83
CA ALA A 11 -14.89 -8.83 7.41
C ALA A 11 -15.57 -7.71 6.58
N PHE A 12 -16.83 -7.38 6.92
CA PHE A 12 -17.56 -6.28 6.28
C PHE A 12 -16.82 -4.95 6.42
N TRP A 13 -16.42 -4.57 7.64
CA TRP A 13 -15.70 -3.31 7.89
C TRP A 13 -14.32 -3.27 7.22
N ARG A 14 -13.62 -4.40 7.12
CA ARG A 14 -12.37 -4.49 6.36
C ARG A 14 -12.61 -4.26 4.86
N GLY A 15 -13.69 -4.79 4.30
CA GLY A 15 -14.09 -4.55 2.91
C GLY A 15 -14.36 -3.07 2.63
N GLN A 16 -15.12 -2.42 3.51
CA GLN A 16 -15.38 -0.97 3.45
C GLN A 16 -14.08 -0.15 3.49
N ALA A 17 -13.21 -0.44 4.46
CA ALA A 17 -11.93 0.26 4.60
C ALA A 17 -11.04 0.08 3.36
N ALA A 18 -11.02 -1.11 2.77
CA ALA A 18 -10.28 -1.39 1.54
C ALA A 18 -10.83 -0.60 0.35
N ALA A 19 -12.15 -0.48 0.22
CA ALA A 19 -12.76 0.29 -0.85
C ALA A 19 -12.52 1.80 -0.73
N VAL A 20 -12.61 2.35 0.49
CA VAL A 20 -12.25 3.75 0.77
C VAL A 20 -10.79 4.01 0.42
N ALA A 21 -9.89 3.12 0.83
CA ALA A 21 -8.48 3.22 0.48
C ALA A 21 -8.29 3.23 -1.05
N ALA A 22 -8.97 2.33 -1.76
CA ALA A 22 -8.86 2.25 -3.22
C ALA A 22 -9.41 3.50 -3.94
N VAL A 23 -10.52 4.09 -3.51
CA VAL A 23 -11.01 5.35 -4.12
C VAL A 23 -10.06 6.50 -3.83
N LYS A 24 -9.58 6.60 -2.58
CA LYS A 24 -8.58 7.60 -2.20
C LYS A 24 -7.32 7.48 -3.02
N ASP A 25 -6.89 6.24 -3.28
CA ASP A 25 -5.79 6.01 -4.18
C ASP A 25 -6.19 6.58 -5.55
N VAL A 26 -7.27 6.14 -6.19
CA VAL A 26 -7.66 6.63 -7.54
C VAL A 26 -7.67 8.16 -7.67
N ASP A 27 -8.14 8.87 -6.64
CA ASP A 27 -8.09 10.34 -6.54
C ASP A 27 -6.65 10.88 -6.60
N ALA A 28 -5.74 10.33 -5.78
CA ALA A 28 -4.32 10.67 -5.83
C ALA A 28 -3.67 10.36 -7.20
N ALA A 29 -4.19 9.39 -7.96
CA ALA A 29 -3.75 9.10 -9.33
C ALA A 29 -4.02 10.23 -10.30
N VAL A 30 -5.25 10.73 -10.21
CA VAL A 30 -5.74 11.82 -11.04
C VAL A 30 -4.95 13.08 -10.70
N GLU A 31 -4.69 13.34 -9.42
CA GLU A 31 -3.81 14.43 -8.98
C GLU A 31 -2.38 14.28 -9.52
N SER A 32 -1.79 13.07 -9.47
CA SER A 32 -0.44 12.82 -10.00
C SER A 32 -0.36 13.04 -11.51
N LEU A 33 -1.33 12.55 -12.28
CA LEU A 33 -1.43 12.83 -13.72
C LEU A 33 -1.56 14.33 -14.01
N ARG A 34 -2.36 15.05 -13.22
CA ARG A 34 -2.48 16.51 -13.32
C ARG A 34 -1.15 17.21 -13.04
N ALA A 35 -0.44 16.81 -11.99
CA ALA A 35 0.87 17.34 -11.65
C ALA A 35 1.93 17.06 -12.74
N ALA A 36 1.81 15.93 -13.44
CA ALA A 36 2.62 15.58 -14.60
C ALA A 36 2.22 16.33 -15.90
N GLY A 37 1.21 17.21 -15.84
CA GLY A 37 0.73 17.99 -16.98
C GLY A 37 -0.19 17.24 -17.93
N ALA A 38 -0.68 16.05 -17.56
CA ALA A 38 -1.67 15.32 -18.35
C ALA A 38 -3.06 15.96 -18.21
N ASP A 39 -3.87 15.85 -19.27
CA ASP A 39 -5.26 16.30 -19.22
C ASP A 39 -6.13 15.26 -18.49
N VAL A 40 -6.57 15.60 -17.28
CA VAL A 40 -7.35 14.71 -16.42
C VAL A 40 -8.84 15.05 -16.36
N ARG A 41 -9.30 16.05 -17.12
CA ARG A 41 -10.71 16.52 -17.11
C ARG A 41 -11.73 15.42 -17.41
N ALA A 42 -11.31 14.39 -18.13
CA ALA A 42 -12.15 13.22 -18.42
C ALA A 42 -12.43 12.34 -17.19
N TYR A 43 -11.64 12.42 -16.12
CA TYR A 43 -11.75 11.58 -14.92
C TYR A 43 -12.41 12.30 -13.74
N GLU A 44 -12.25 13.62 -13.64
CA GLU A 44 -12.72 14.43 -12.51
C GLU A 44 -14.19 14.20 -12.13
N PRO A 45 -15.17 14.14 -13.06
CA PRO A 45 -16.57 13.91 -12.69
C PRO A 45 -16.82 12.54 -12.06
N TYR A 46 -15.96 11.56 -12.37
CA TYR A 46 -16.12 10.19 -11.91
C TYR A 46 -15.50 9.96 -10.53
N VAL A 47 -14.46 10.72 -10.15
CA VAL A 47 -13.86 10.64 -8.80
C VAL A 47 -14.89 10.88 -7.71
N THR A 48 -15.69 11.94 -7.84
CA THR A 48 -16.80 12.21 -6.91
C THR A 48 -17.83 11.09 -6.90
N THR A 49 -18.13 10.51 -8.07
CA THR A 49 -19.07 9.40 -8.20
C THR A 49 -18.55 8.13 -7.50
N TRP A 50 -17.25 7.84 -7.58
CA TRP A 50 -16.64 6.70 -6.90
C TRP A 50 -16.64 6.87 -5.38
N TYR A 51 -16.33 8.07 -4.89
CA TYR A 51 -16.46 8.38 -3.46
C TYR A 51 -17.90 8.23 -2.98
N ALA A 52 -18.85 8.77 -3.73
CA ALA A 52 -20.27 8.65 -3.41
C ALA A 52 -20.72 7.18 -3.38
N ALA A 53 -20.24 6.35 -4.30
CA ALA A 53 -20.57 4.92 -4.32
C ALA A 53 -20.04 4.18 -3.09
N VAL A 54 -18.86 4.53 -2.58
CA VAL A 54 -18.30 3.90 -1.38
C VAL A 54 -18.99 4.38 -0.10
N PHE A 55 -19.32 5.66 -0.02
CA PHE A 55 -19.93 6.28 1.17
C PHE A 55 -21.46 6.37 1.14
N SER A 56 -22.14 5.74 0.18
CA SER A 56 -23.59 5.82 0.06
C SER A 56 -24.28 5.05 1.20
N GLU A 57 -25.09 5.76 1.97
CA GLU A 57 -25.99 5.19 2.99
C GLU A 57 -27.12 4.34 2.36
N ASP A 58 -27.52 4.70 1.14
CA ASP A 58 -28.62 4.10 0.39
C ASP A 58 -28.23 2.82 -0.37
N TYR A 59 -26.92 2.51 -0.46
CA TYR A 59 -26.43 1.29 -1.08
C TYR A 59 -26.05 0.26 -0.01
N PRO A 60 -26.95 -0.70 0.29
CA PRO A 60 -26.59 -1.82 1.13
C PRO A 60 -25.57 -2.68 0.40
N TRP A 61 -24.30 -2.54 0.77
CA TRP A 61 -23.18 -3.39 0.36
C TRP A 61 -23.44 -4.90 0.52
N SER A 62 -24.41 -5.25 1.37
CA SER A 62 -24.81 -6.62 1.69
C SER A 62 -26.07 -7.09 0.97
N GLN A 63 -26.74 -6.24 0.17
CA GLN A 63 -27.92 -6.64 -0.59
C GLN A 63 -27.73 -6.42 -2.09
N PRO A 64 -28.22 -7.34 -2.93
CA PRO A 64 -28.23 -7.13 -4.37
C PRO A 64 -29.12 -5.93 -4.68
N ALA A 65 -28.48 -4.83 -5.09
CA ALA A 65 -29.19 -3.65 -5.52
C ALA A 65 -29.80 -3.89 -6.90
N ASN A 66 -31.05 -3.44 -7.11
CA ASN A 66 -31.73 -3.54 -8.40
C ASN A 66 -31.08 -2.66 -9.50
N ALA A 67 -30.18 -1.76 -9.11
CA ALA A 67 -29.41 -0.91 -10.00
C ALA A 67 -27.95 -0.82 -9.51
N PRO A 68 -26.96 -0.80 -10.41
CA PRO A 68 -25.55 -0.68 -10.03
C PRO A 68 -25.25 0.69 -9.41
N ALA A 69 -24.43 0.72 -8.35
CA ALA A 69 -24.03 1.94 -7.62
C ALA A 69 -23.27 2.96 -8.49
N VAL A 70 -22.66 2.47 -9.56
CA VAL A 70 -21.90 3.28 -10.52
C VAL A 70 -22.34 2.96 -11.94
N SER A 71 -22.38 3.98 -12.79
CA SER A 71 -22.72 3.81 -14.20
C SER A 71 -21.63 3.05 -14.97
N GLN A 72 -22.00 2.41 -16.07
CA GLN A 72 -21.05 1.73 -16.95
C GLN A 72 -19.94 2.66 -17.46
N ASN A 73 -20.25 3.92 -17.75
CA ASN A 73 -19.24 4.91 -18.16
C ASN A 73 -18.22 5.19 -17.06
N SER A 74 -18.65 5.17 -15.80
CA SER A 74 -17.78 5.34 -14.64
C SER A 74 -16.77 4.19 -14.52
N LEU A 75 -17.22 2.95 -14.77
CA LEU A 75 -16.35 1.78 -14.82
C LEU A 75 -15.37 1.82 -16.01
N LEU A 76 -15.85 2.26 -17.18
CA LEU A 76 -15.00 2.45 -18.35
C LEU A 76 -13.94 3.54 -18.12
N ALA A 77 -14.29 4.59 -17.37
CA ALA A 77 -13.34 5.63 -16.97
C ALA A 77 -12.26 5.08 -16.03
N LEU A 78 -12.60 4.24 -15.04
CA LEU A 78 -11.61 3.54 -14.20
C LEU A 78 -10.68 2.67 -15.04
N ARG A 79 -11.22 1.93 -16.01
CA ARG A 79 -10.42 1.09 -16.90
C ARG A 79 -9.49 1.91 -17.78
N GLY A 80 -9.99 3.02 -18.32
CA GLY A 80 -9.22 3.97 -19.10
C GLY A 80 -8.07 4.54 -18.26
N LEU A 81 -8.37 4.98 -17.04
CA LEU A 81 -7.40 5.48 -16.08
C LEU A 81 -6.32 4.43 -15.76
N ALA A 82 -6.69 3.18 -15.51
CA ALA A 82 -5.75 2.07 -15.31
C ALA A 82 -4.76 1.93 -16.47
N THR A 83 -5.29 2.01 -17.69
CA THR A 83 -4.54 1.87 -18.94
C THR A 83 -3.62 3.07 -19.12
N THR A 84 -4.14 4.29 -18.94
CA THR A 84 -3.34 5.51 -18.96
C THR A 84 -2.21 5.42 -17.95
N LEU A 85 -2.45 4.98 -16.73
CA LEU A 85 -1.43 4.90 -15.69
C LEU A 85 -0.40 3.79 -15.94
N GLN A 86 -0.78 2.73 -16.64
CA GLN A 86 0.16 1.71 -17.12
C GLN A 86 1.17 2.28 -18.13
N PHE A 87 0.71 3.13 -19.06
CA PHE A 87 1.54 3.73 -20.11
C PHE A 87 2.19 5.06 -19.72
N ALA A 88 1.54 5.80 -18.84
CA ALA A 88 2.02 7.04 -18.28
C ALA A 88 3.09 6.80 -17.23
N ARG A 89 3.44 5.54 -16.91
CA ARG A 89 4.64 5.17 -16.13
C ARG A 89 5.81 5.94 -16.71
N PRO A 90 6.22 7.04 -16.09
CA PRO A 90 7.51 7.57 -16.43
C PRO A 90 8.46 6.49 -15.89
N SER A 91 9.53 6.19 -16.61
CA SER A 91 10.75 5.80 -15.94
C SER A 91 11.14 7.00 -15.07
N VAL A 92 10.44 7.25 -13.96
CA VAL A 92 10.69 8.40 -13.09
C VAL A 92 12.10 8.16 -12.59
N PRO A 93 13.08 9.01 -12.93
CA PRO A 93 14.44 8.83 -12.44
C PRO A 93 14.47 8.72 -10.90
N GLY A 94 13.50 9.35 -10.24
CA GLY A 94 13.21 9.24 -8.80
C GLY A 94 12.83 7.85 -8.31
N ALA A 95 12.09 7.02 -9.07
CA ALA A 95 11.72 5.68 -8.62
C ALA A 95 12.92 4.72 -8.55
N VAL A 96 13.86 4.83 -9.49
CA VAL A 96 15.12 4.06 -9.46
C VAL A 96 15.99 4.52 -8.28
N ALA A 97 16.11 5.83 -8.09
CA ALA A 97 16.85 6.41 -6.96
C ALA A 97 16.22 6.04 -5.61
N ALA A 98 14.90 6.08 -5.48
CA ALA A 98 14.17 5.72 -4.27
C ALA A 98 14.27 4.22 -3.96
N ARG A 99 14.22 3.34 -4.97
CA ARG A 99 14.47 1.90 -4.78
C ARG A 99 15.91 1.63 -4.35
N ALA A 100 16.88 2.31 -4.94
CA ALA A 100 18.29 2.21 -4.52
C ALA A 100 18.47 2.69 -3.08
N ASN A 101 17.83 3.81 -2.71
CA ASN A 101 17.85 4.34 -1.35
C ASN A 101 17.18 3.37 -0.35
N LEU A 102 16.02 2.79 -0.69
CA LEU A 102 15.38 1.76 0.14
C LEU A 102 16.27 0.54 0.35
N ARG A 103 16.98 0.07 -0.68
CA ARG A 103 17.96 -1.03 -0.52
C ARG A 103 19.10 -0.63 0.41
N GLY A 104 19.59 0.60 0.32
CA GLY A 104 20.58 1.14 1.26
C GLY A 104 20.09 1.07 2.71
N LEU A 105 18.88 1.56 2.97
CA LEU A 105 18.27 1.53 4.30
C LEU A 105 18.02 0.10 4.82
N VAL A 106 17.62 -0.83 3.94
CA VAL A 106 17.50 -2.25 4.29
C VAL A 106 18.86 -2.84 4.68
N SER A 107 19.94 -2.47 3.99
CA SER A 107 21.30 -2.86 4.35
C SER A 107 21.72 -2.28 5.71
N GLU A 108 21.47 -0.99 5.94
CA GLU A 108 21.75 -0.32 7.21
C GLU A 108 21.00 -0.98 8.38
N ALA A 109 19.75 -1.41 8.17
CA ALA A 109 18.99 -2.15 9.16
C ALA A 109 19.63 -3.52 9.46
N ARG A 110 20.07 -4.26 8.43
CA ARG A 110 20.78 -5.55 8.62
C ARG A 110 22.07 -5.35 9.41
N GLU A 111 22.86 -4.32 9.08
CA GLU A 111 24.10 -4.00 9.79
C GLU A 111 23.83 -3.63 11.26
N ALA A 112 22.82 -2.82 11.51
CA ALA A 112 22.43 -2.44 12.87
C ALA A 112 21.96 -3.64 13.69
N LEU A 113 21.21 -4.58 13.10
CA LEU A 113 20.79 -5.81 13.77
C LEU A 113 21.96 -6.77 14.02
N HIS A 114 22.87 -6.93 13.06
CA HIS A 114 24.07 -7.76 13.25
C HIS A 114 25.00 -7.23 14.33
N ALA A 115 25.14 -5.90 14.43
CA ALA A 115 25.97 -5.28 15.46
C ALA A 115 25.39 -5.44 16.88
N ASN A 116 24.11 -5.80 17.00
CA ASN A 116 23.39 -5.96 18.27
C ASN A 116 22.68 -7.32 18.35
N SER A 117 23.28 -8.37 17.77
CA SER A 117 22.66 -9.69 17.72
C SER A 117 22.65 -10.40 19.06
N ASP A 118 23.59 -10.07 19.95
CA ASP A 118 23.76 -10.74 21.24
C ASP A 118 22.74 -10.22 22.28
N GLU A 119 22.18 -9.05 22.01
CA GLU A 119 21.20 -8.33 22.81
C GLU A 119 19.75 -8.67 22.44
N LEU A 120 19.54 -9.43 21.37
CA LEU A 120 18.22 -9.72 20.82
C LEU A 120 17.88 -11.21 20.91
N ASP A 121 16.59 -11.50 21.07
CA ASP A 121 16.10 -12.87 21.00
C ASP A 121 16.30 -13.45 19.59
N ALA A 122 16.76 -14.70 19.52
CA ALA A 122 17.11 -15.35 18.26
C ALA A 122 15.90 -15.50 17.32
N ALA A 123 14.68 -15.71 17.85
CA ALA A 123 13.49 -15.82 17.02
C ALA A 123 13.04 -14.46 16.49
N GLU A 124 13.14 -13.40 17.29
CA GLU A 124 12.89 -12.03 16.85
C GLU A 124 13.88 -11.59 15.77
N LEU A 125 15.17 -11.85 15.99
CA LEU A 125 16.24 -11.55 15.02
C LEU A 125 16.00 -12.28 13.69
N GLN A 126 15.66 -13.58 13.74
CA GLN A 126 15.33 -14.37 12.56
C GLN A 126 14.10 -13.83 11.82
N TYR A 127 13.07 -13.38 12.55
CA TYR A 127 11.89 -12.79 11.97
C TYR A 127 12.21 -11.49 11.22
N VAL A 128 12.97 -10.58 11.82
CA VAL A 128 13.34 -9.32 11.16
C VAL A 128 14.23 -9.56 9.94
N PHE A 129 15.19 -10.49 10.02
CA PHE A 129 16.00 -10.85 8.85
C PHE A 129 15.19 -11.47 7.72
N THR A 130 14.15 -12.26 8.04
CA THR A 130 13.23 -12.79 7.04
C THR A 130 12.51 -11.65 6.32
N LEU A 131 11.98 -10.67 7.05
CA LEU A 131 11.33 -9.49 6.46
C LEU A 131 12.30 -8.65 5.61
N LEU A 132 13.51 -8.39 6.10
CA LEU A 132 14.54 -7.66 5.36
C LEU A 132 14.93 -8.39 4.07
N THR A 133 14.92 -9.72 4.06
CA THR A 133 15.18 -10.53 2.86
C THR A 133 14.02 -10.44 1.88
N SER A 134 12.77 -10.57 2.36
CA SER A 134 11.59 -10.43 1.52
C SER A 134 11.49 -9.06 0.86
N VAL A 135 11.77 -7.97 1.59
CA VAL A 135 11.77 -6.61 1.03
C VAL A 135 12.85 -6.46 -0.04
N ASP A 136 14.06 -6.99 0.18
CA ASP A 136 15.15 -6.91 -0.79
C ASP A 136 14.84 -7.68 -2.07
N THR A 137 14.24 -8.87 -1.96
CA THR A 137 13.71 -9.65 -3.09
C THR A 137 12.66 -8.85 -3.86
N LEU A 138 11.67 -8.27 -3.17
CA LEU A 138 10.62 -7.46 -3.81
C LEU A 138 11.17 -6.18 -4.47
N LEU A 139 12.22 -5.58 -3.90
CA LEU A 139 12.91 -4.45 -4.53
C LEU A 139 13.72 -4.89 -5.77
N ALA A 140 14.24 -6.12 -5.79
CA ALA A 140 14.98 -6.69 -6.92
C ALA A 140 14.05 -7.12 -8.08
N GLU A 141 12.83 -7.56 -7.76
CA GLU A 141 11.80 -7.90 -8.73
C GLU A 141 11.32 -6.64 -9.48
N THR A 142 11.85 -6.41 -10.67
CA THR A 142 11.50 -5.27 -11.53
C THR A 142 10.16 -5.46 -12.24
N ALA A 143 9.60 -6.67 -12.24
CA ALA A 143 8.47 -7.07 -13.05
C ALA A 143 7.32 -7.66 -12.21
N VAL A 144 6.15 -7.02 -12.31
CA VAL A 144 4.82 -7.61 -12.16
C VAL A 144 4.29 -7.91 -10.74
N LEU A 145 5.10 -8.28 -9.75
CA LEU A 145 4.57 -8.63 -8.40
C LEU A 145 4.35 -7.40 -7.49
N GLY A 146 3.29 -6.67 -7.81
CA GLY A 146 2.45 -5.83 -6.94
C GLY A 146 3.16 -4.97 -5.88
N GLU A 147 3.19 -3.66 -6.09
CA GLU A 147 3.55 -2.67 -5.06
C GLU A 147 2.74 -2.80 -3.76
N SER A 148 1.56 -3.44 -3.81
CA SER A 148 0.77 -3.84 -2.64
C SER A 148 1.51 -4.82 -1.73
N ASN A 149 2.25 -5.77 -2.30
CA ASN A 149 3.04 -6.74 -1.53
C ASN A 149 4.24 -6.04 -0.89
N LEU A 150 4.91 -5.15 -1.63
CA LEU A 150 6.00 -4.34 -1.08
C LEU A 150 5.53 -3.47 0.08
N ARG A 151 4.33 -2.89 -0.02
CA ARG A 151 3.70 -2.12 1.08
C ARG A 151 3.57 -2.93 2.35
N GLU A 152 2.90 -4.08 2.24
CA GLU A 152 2.64 -4.95 3.37
C GLU A 152 3.94 -5.38 4.06
N HIS A 153 4.96 -5.72 3.27
CA HIS A 153 6.26 -6.13 3.81
C HIS A 153 7.02 -4.97 4.45
N ILE A 154 6.93 -3.75 3.90
CA ILE A 154 7.52 -2.56 4.51
C ILE A 154 6.79 -2.17 5.80
N ASP A 155 5.47 -2.24 5.85
CA ASP A 155 4.69 -1.94 7.06
C ASP A 155 5.03 -2.94 8.18
N ARG A 156 5.12 -4.24 7.85
CA ARG A 156 5.56 -5.28 8.78
C ARG A 156 6.99 -5.08 9.25
N LEU A 157 7.91 -4.79 8.32
CA LEU A 157 9.31 -4.52 8.63
C LEU A 157 9.44 -3.31 9.56
N ASN A 158 8.74 -2.22 9.26
CA ASN A 158 8.75 -1.02 10.07
C ASN A 158 8.23 -1.30 11.49
N GLY A 159 7.11 -2.03 11.63
CA GLY A 159 6.60 -2.44 12.94
C GLY A 159 7.60 -3.28 13.73
N ALA A 160 8.27 -4.23 13.07
CA ALA A 160 9.29 -5.07 13.69
C ALA A 160 10.51 -4.25 14.15
N LEU A 161 11.05 -3.38 13.29
CA LEU A 161 12.20 -2.52 13.62
C LEU A 161 11.89 -1.55 14.77
N VAL A 162 10.68 -0.98 14.79
CA VAL A 162 10.21 -0.10 15.87
C VAL A 162 10.12 -0.86 17.20
N SER A 163 9.59 -2.08 17.18
CA SER A 163 9.52 -2.95 18.36
C SER A 163 10.91 -3.29 18.91
N VAL A 164 11.83 -3.71 18.03
CA VAL A 164 13.22 -4.02 18.40
C VAL A 164 13.94 -2.78 18.95
N ALA A 165 13.77 -1.63 18.28
CA ALA A 165 14.36 -0.37 18.74
C ALA A 165 13.85 0.05 20.13
N ALA A 166 12.56 -0.16 20.41
CA ALA A 166 11.98 0.14 21.72
C ALA A 166 12.53 -0.79 22.82
N LYS A 167 12.71 -2.09 22.53
CA LYS A 167 13.32 -3.04 23.46
C LYS A 167 14.77 -2.69 23.78
N LEU A 168 15.59 -2.45 22.75
CA LEU A 168 17.00 -2.07 22.94
C LEU A 168 17.14 -0.81 23.81
N ARG A 169 16.28 0.19 23.61
CA ARG A 169 16.25 1.38 24.49
C ARG A 169 15.88 1.02 25.94
N ALA A 170 14.88 0.17 26.13
CA ALA A 170 14.45 -0.26 27.46
C ALA A 170 15.53 -1.06 28.21
N ASP A 171 16.34 -1.82 27.48
CA ASP A 171 17.43 -2.65 28.01
C ASP A 171 18.75 -1.87 28.20
N GLY A 172 18.75 -0.56 27.96
CA GLY A 172 19.90 0.33 28.16
C GLY A 172 20.81 0.52 26.95
N HIS A 173 20.46 -0.05 25.80
CA HIS A 173 21.16 0.11 24.52
C HIS A 173 20.58 1.27 23.70
N GLU A 174 20.56 2.47 24.29
CA GLU A 174 19.91 3.65 23.70
C GLU A 174 20.44 4.03 22.31
N GLU A 175 21.76 3.95 22.10
CA GLU A 175 22.39 4.28 20.81
C GLU A 175 21.92 3.34 19.70
N ALA A 176 21.93 2.02 19.96
CA ALA A 176 21.48 1.00 19.03
C ALA A 176 19.98 1.15 18.69
N GLY A 177 19.16 1.35 19.72
CA GLY A 177 17.73 1.57 19.54
C GLY A 177 17.42 2.88 18.79
N ASN A 178 18.19 3.95 19.03
CA ASN A 178 18.06 5.21 18.27
C ASN A 178 18.43 5.05 16.80
N LYS A 179 19.50 4.30 16.51
CA LYS A 179 19.91 4.00 15.13
C LYS A 179 18.82 3.23 14.39
N LEU A 180 18.31 2.13 14.96
CA LEU A 180 17.25 1.32 14.35
C LEU A 180 15.95 2.11 14.16
N TRP A 181 15.59 2.94 15.13
CA TRP A 181 14.44 3.84 15.02
C TRP A 181 14.59 4.83 13.86
N GLY A 182 15.77 5.44 13.71
CA GLY A 182 16.07 6.34 12.60
C GLY A 182 15.95 5.65 11.25
N VAL A 183 16.48 4.44 11.12
CA VAL A 183 16.37 3.63 9.89
C VAL A 183 14.90 3.31 9.58
N ALA A 184 14.11 2.91 10.57
CA ALA A 184 12.69 2.64 10.40
C ALA A 184 11.91 3.86 9.87
N LEU A 185 12.14 5.04 10.45
CA LEU A 185 11.54 6.29 9.98
C LEU A 185 11.95 6.64 8.55
N ASN A 186 13.22 6.45 8.21
CA ASN A 186 13.73 6.72 6.87
C ASN A 186 13.13 5.78 5.83
N ILE A 187 12.96 4.49 6.16
CA ILE A 187 12.31 3.51 5.28
C ILE A 187 10.89 3.98 4.95
N VAL A 188 10.11 4.38 5.95
CA VAL A 188 8.75 4.90 5.73
C VAL A 188 8.75 6.18 4.90
N GLY A 189 9.69 7.09 5.18
CA GLY A 189 9.83 8.35 4.43
C GLY A 189 10.10 8.13 2.95
N VAL A 190 11.12 7.33 2.63
CA VAL A 190 11.49 7.02 1.24
C VAL A 190 10.40 6.21 0.55
N TYR A 191 9.79 5.25 1.24
CA TYR A 191 8.72 4.44 0.69
C TYR A 191 7.45 5.26 0.39
N ARG A 192 7.06 6.18 1.26
CA ARG A 192 5.96 7.13 0.98
C ARG A 192 6.27 8.02 -0.22
N GLY A 193 7.51 8.47 -0.36
CA GLY A 193 7.96 9.17 -1.57
C GLY A 193 7.79 8.32 -2.83
N LEU A 194 8.17 7.05 -2.77
CA LEU A 194 8.03 6.09 -3.87
C LEU A 194 6.55 5.83 -4.24
N LEU A 195 5.67 5.72 -3.26
CA LEU A 195 4.23 5.56 -3.47
C LEU A 195 3.58 6.79 -4.12
N ASN A 196 4.04 7.99 -3.76
CA ASN A 196 3.53 9.22 -4.36
C ASN A 196 4.00 9.40 -5.83
N ASP A 197 5.11 8.76 -6.22
CA ASP A 197 5.76 8.97 -7.52
C ASP A 197 5.55 7.83 -8.54
N ALA A 198 5.27 6.59 -8.14
CA ALA A 198 5.26 5.47 -9.07
C ALA A 198 4.20 4.40 -8.75
N GLY A 199 3.29 4.18 -9.69
CA GLY A 199 2.98 2.82 -10.14
C GLY A 199 1.79 2.06 -9.53
N GLN A 200 1.17 2.56 -8.46
CA GLN A 200 0.14 1.79 -7.71
C GLN A 200 -1.19 1.62 -8.46
N TRP A 201 -1.30 2.34 -9.56
CA TRP A 201 -2.52 2.64 -10.25
C TRP A 201 -3.16 1.52 -11.07
N ALA A 202 -2.34 0.71 -11.75
CA ALA A 202 -2.85 -0.36 -12.61
C ALA A 202 -3.39 -1.56 -11.80
N ALA A 203 -2.79 -1.84 -10.64
CA ALA A 203 -3.22 -2.92 -9.75
C ALA A 203 -4.51 -2.56 -8.99
N ILE A 204 -4.61 -1.31 -8.50
CA ILE A 204 -5.80 -0.83 -7.77
C ILE A 204 -7.01 -0.74 -8.68
N ALA A 205 -6.85 -0.21 -9.89
CA ALA A 205 -7.96 -0.14 -10.84
C ALA A 205 -8.44 -1.53 -11.29
N SER A 206 -7.55 -2.53 -11.35
CA SER A 206 -7.92 -3.92 -11.65
C SER A 206 -8.71 -4.58 -10.51
N VAL A 207 -8.31 -4.34 -9.25
CA VAL A 207 -9.04 -4.82 -8.06
C VAL A 207 -10.41 -4.15 -7.94
N MET A 208 -10.50 -2.84 -8.20
CA MET A 208 -11.78 -2.13 -8.23
C MET A 208 -12.69 -2.62 -9.34
N LEU A 209 -12.17 -2.86 -10.55
CA LEU A 209 -12.94 -3.44 -11.64
C LEU A 209 -13.54 -4.79 -11.25
N GLN A 210 -12.74 -5.64 -10.61
CA GLN A 210 -13.19 -6.96 -10.19
C GLN A 210 -14.26 -6.91 -9.09
N GLN A 211 -14.10 -6.06 -8.08
CA GLN A 211 -15.12 -5.88 -7.03
C GLN A 211 -16.43 -5.28 -7.55
N LEU A 212 -16.35 -4.37 -8.52
CA LEU A 212 -17.52 -3.74 -9.12
C LEU A 212 -18.25 -4.66 -10.11
N THR A 213 -17.55 -5.63 -10.72
CA THR A 213 -18.18 -6.65 -11.58
C THR A 213 -18.72 -7.84 -10.80
N ASP A 214 -18.03 -8.29 -9.76
CA ASP A 214 -18.43 -9.47 -8.98
C ASP A 214 -19.67 -9.19 -8.11
N GLY A 215 -19.90 -7.93 -7.71
CA GLY A 215 -21.15 -7.49 -7.04
C GLY A 215 -22.40 -7.50 -7.93
N SER A 216 -22.30 -7.84 -9.22
CA SER A 216 -23.43 -7.96 -10.15
C SER A 216 -23.87 -9.40 -10.42
N GLY A 217 -23.21 -10.38 -9.79
CA GLY A 217 -23.33 -11.81 -10.12
C GLY A 217 -23.82 -12.75 -9.01
N SER A 218 -24.32 -12.24 -7.88
CA SER A 218 -24.86 -13.06 -6.77
C SER A 218 -26.24 -12.61 -6.33
#